data_AF-A0A7S0ZLV2-F1
#
_entry.id   AF-A0A7S0ZLV2-F1
#
_cell.length_a   1.000
_cell.length_b   1.000
_cell.length_c   1.000
_cell.angle_alpha   90.00
_cell.angle_beta   90.00
_cell.angle_gamma   90.00
#
_symmetry.space_group_name_H-M   'P 1'
#
loop_
_entity.id
_entity.type
_entity.pdbx_description
1 polymer ?
#
loop_
_entity_poly.entity_id
_entity_poly.type
_entity_poly.pdbx_seq_one_letter_code
_entity_poly.pdbx_strand_id
1 'polypeptide(L)'
;SVALRVRQQVEKGLAKVERLAESDVSVVSLLSPSLRQELRFNMFGHCIIKHPFFRLWSNLSPPFVRELCTIAVSSQFLPAEHELFVAGTASSEAYVVMSGRLVYCQDFEQVSGASTGDSSTTERDSPSTEEIAEDCDSGTG
;
A
#
# COMPACT_ATOMS: atom_id res chain seq x y z
N SER A 1 -18.73 -13.26 24.75
CA SER A 1 -18.97 -11.89 25.27
C SER A 1 -17.90 -10.95 24.75
N VAL A 2 -18.26 -9.76 24.27
CA VAL A 2 -17.32 -8.73 23.75
C VAL A 2 -16.30 -8.33 24.81
N ALA A 3 -16.73 -8.21 26.06
CA ALA A 3 -15.86 -7.83 27.19
C ALA A 3 -14.68 -8.81 27.41
N LEU A 4 -14.88 -10.11 27.20
CA LEU A 4 -13.80 -11.11 27.31
C LEU A 4 -12.76 -10.97 26.20
N ARG A 5 -13.20 -10.66 24.97
CA ARG A 5 -12.29 -10.44 23.83
C ARG A 5 -11.46 -9.16 24.04
N VAL A 6 -12.12 -8.08 24.48
CA VAL A 6 -11.43 -6.82 24.84
C VAL A 6 -10.40 -7.05 25.94
N ARG A 7 -10.76 -7.78 27.01
CA ARG A 7 -9.83 -8.05 28.12
C ARG A 7 -8.63 -8.90 27.69
N GLN A 8 -8.87 -9.97 26.92
CA GLN A 8 -7.78 -10.80 26.38
C GLN A 8 -6.88 -10.02 25.42
N GLN A 9 -7.43 -9.09 24.65
CA GLN A 9 -6.66 -8.22 23.75
C GLN A 9 -5.76 -7.25 24.53
N VAL A 10 -6.27 -6.64 25.60
CA VAL A 10 -5.47 -5.77 26.48
C VAL A 10 -4.35 -6.57 27.19
N GLU A 11 -4.68 -7.74 27.74
CA GLU A 11 -3.71 -8.61 28.43
C GLU A 11 -2.59 -9.10 27.47
N LYS A 12 -2.94 -9.46 26.22
CA LYS A 12 -1.95 -9.83 25.20
C LYS A 12 -1.13 -8.64 24.69
N GLY A 13 -1.70 -7.44 24.69
CA GLY A 13 -1.00 -6.19 24.33
C GLY A 13 0.11 -5.84 25.32
N LEU A 14 -0.17 -5.97 26.62
CA LEU A 14 0.75 -5.63 27.71
C LEU A 14 1.97 -6.57 27.84
N ALA A 15 1.89 -7.79 27.29
CA ALA A 15 2.96 -8.80 27.41
C ALA A 15 4.03 -8.72 26.29
N LYS A 16 3.83 -7.88 25.26
CA LYS A 16 4.79 -7.73 24.17
C LYS A 16 5.78 -6.61 24.49
N VAL A 17 7.06 -6.84 24.18
CA VAL A 17 8.08 -5.78 24.15
C VAL A 17 7.52 -4.65 23.30
N GLU A 18 7.25 -3.51 23.95
CA GLU A 18 6.67 -2.34 23.32
C GLU A 18 7.64 -1.87 22.25
N ARG A 19 7.28 -2.07 20.99
CA ARG A 19 8.04 -1.45 19.90
C ARG A 19 7.65 0.02 19.94
N LEU A 20 8.55 0.84 20.47
CA LEU A 20 8.36 2.28 20.59
C LEU A 20 8.14 2.86 19.19
N ALA A 21 7.03 3.56 19.01
CA ALA A 21 6.84 4.42 17.87
C ALA A 21 7.75 5.65 18.02
N GLU A 22 8.02 6.35 16.92
CA GLU A 22 8.83 7.58 16.96
C GLU A 22 8.21 8.64 17.89
N SER A 23 6.87 8.67 17.99
CA SER A 23 6.12 9.53 18.91
C SER A 23 6.42 9.26 20.38
N ASP A 24 6.80 8.03 20.71
CA ASP A 24 7.02 7.58 22.09
C ASP A 24 8.42 7.95 22.58
N VAL A 25 9.31 8.38 21.66
CA VAL A 25 10.69 8.73 21.95
C VAL A 25 10.85 10.24 21.98
N SER A 26 10.70 10.81 23.18
CA SER A 26 10.83 12.26 23.43
C SER A 26 12.14 12.88 22.92
N VAL A 27 13.23 12.10 22.86
CA VAL A 27 14.55 12.58 22.40
C VAL A 27 14.55 13.00 20.92
N VAL A 28 13.69 12.41 20.08
CA VAL A 28 13.62 12.73 18.64
C VAL A 28 13.13 14.16 18.43
N SER A 29 12.31 14.68 19.36
CA SER A 29 11.84 16.07 19.34
C SER A 29 12.95 17.09 19.65
N LEU A 30 14.03 16.67 20.32
CA LEU A 30 15.18 17.52 20.65
C LEU A 30 16.17 17.66 19.49
N LEU A 31 16.07 16.79 18.47
CA LEU A 31 16.91 16.87 17.28
C LEU A 31 16.56 18.09 16.44
N SER A 32 17.57 18.71 15.83
CA SER A 32 17.38 19.75 14.83
C SER A 32 16.56 19.23 13.64
N PRO A 33 15.84 20.09 12.91
CA PRO A 33 15.04 19.66 11.75
C PRO A 33 15.84 18.85 10.73
N SER A 34 17.08 19.26 10.44
CA SER A 34 17.95 18.56 9.49
C SER A 34 18.34 17.15 9.97
N LEU A 35 18.69 17.00 11.25
CA LEU A 35 19.03 15.69 11.83
C LEU A 35 17.80 14.78 11.91
N ARG A 36 16.62 15.34 12.19
CA ARG A 36 15.35 14.59 12.20
C ARG A 36 15.00 14.08 10.80
N GLN A 37 15.17 14.91 9.78
CA GLN A 37 14.96 14.52 8.39
C GLN A 37 15.91 13.39 7.97
N GLU A 38 17.19 13.49 8.35
CA GLU A 38 18.18 12.44 8.07
C GLU A 38 17.85 11.13 8.80
N LEU A 39 17.47 11.21 10.07
CA LEU A 39 17.04 10.04 10.85
C LEU A 39 15.84 9.35 10.20
N ARG A 40 14.78 10.11 9.86
CA ARG A 40 13.57 9.55 9.25
C ARG A 40 13.83 8.97 7.87
N PHE A 41 14.70 9.60 7.07
CA PHE A 41 15.12 9.03 5.81
C PHE A 41 15.87 7.70 6.00
N ASN A 42 16.75 7.59 7.00
CA ASN A 42 17.43 6.33 7.31
C ASN A 42 16.46 5.23 7.78
N MET A 43 15.44 5.59 8.57
CA MET A 43 14.44 4.64 9.06
C MET A 43 13.50 4.14 7.96
N PHE A 44 12.96 5.04 7.13
CA PHE A 44 11.87 4.74 6.21
C PHE A 44 12.28 4.71 4.74
N GLY A 45 13.37 5.37 4.37
CA GLY A 45 13.80 5.54 2.98
C GLY A 45 13.94 4.22 2.25
N HIS A 46 14.58 3.22 2.86
CA HIS A 46 14.73 1.89 2.26
C HIS A 46 13.39 1.19 2.01
N CYS A 47 12.36 1.43 2.82
CA CYS A 47 11.05 0.82 2.62
C CYS A 47 10.30 1.48 1.47
N ILE A 48 10.41 2.80 1.36
CA ILE A 48 9.71 3.60 0.35
C ILE A 48 10.31 3.38 -1.04
N ILE A 49 11.64 3.42 -1.17
CA ILE A 49 12.32 3.24 -2.46
C ILE A 49 12.22 1.83 -3.04
N LYS A 50 11.67 0.86 -2.30
CA LYS A 50 11.31 -0.45 -2.87
C LYS A 50 10.16 -0.32 -3.87
N HIS A 51 9.27 0.65 -3.66
CA HIS A 51 8.19 0.89 -4.60
C HIS A 51 8.74 1.61 -5.84
N PRO A 52 8.50 1.09 -7.06
CA PRO A 52 9.10 1.63 -8.29
C PRO A 52 8.88 3.13 -8.50
N PHE A 53 7.70 3.64 -8.12
CA PHE A 53 7.38 5.06 -8.19
C PHE A 53 8.36 5.90 -7.35
N PHE A 54 8.55 5.56 -6.07
CA PHE A 54 9.43 6.36 -5.22
C PHE A 54 10.91 6.14 -5.53
N ARG A 55 11.28 4.98 -6.10
CA ARG A 55 12.64 4.76 -6.63
C ARG A 55 12.97 5.69 -7.79
N LEU A 56 12.01 5.93 -8.69
CA LEU A 56 12.18 6.91 -9.76
C LEU A 56 12.38 8.31 -9.15
N TRP A 57 11.52 8.70 -8.21
CA TRP A 57 11.64 9.99 -7.54
C TRP A 57 12.93 10.16 -6.74
N SER A 58 13.47 9.10 -6.13
CA SER A 58 14.75 9.19 -5.44
C SER A 58 15.92 9.48 -6.37
N ASN A 59 15.81 9.07 -7.65
CA ASN A 59 16.83 9.37 -8.66
C ASN A 59 16.65 10.77 -9.27
N LEU A 60 15.40 11.22 -9.44
CA LEU A 60 15.09 12.53 -10.02
C LEU A 60 15.28 13.68 -9.01
N SER A 61 14.84 13.48 -7.76
CA SER A 61 14.89 14.46 -6.68
C SER A 61 15.10 13.78 -5.33
N PRO A 62 16.37 13.53 -4.92
CA PRO A 62 16.68 13.05 -3.59
C PRO A 62 16.11 13.91 -2.43
N PRO A 63 16.05 15.26 -2.53
CA PRO A 63 15.42 16.09 -1.50
C PRO A 63 13.94 15.77 -1.30
N PHE A 64 13.20 15.52 -2.39
CA PHE A 64 11.77 15.19 -2.32
C PHE A 64 11.51 13.93 -1.50
N VAL A 65 12.28 12.86 -1.73
CA VAL A 65 12.09 11.61 -0.97
C VAL A 65 12.46 11.78 0.50
N ARG A 66 13.46 12.60 0.82
CA ARG A 66 13.81 12.94 2.22
C ARG A 66 12.69 13.70 2.91
N GLU A 67 12.11 14.68 2.23
CA GLU A 67 10.96 15.43 2.75
C GLU A 67 9.75 14.52 2.93
N LEU A 68 9.43 13.67 1.94
CA LEU A 68 8.36 12.67 2.00
C LEU A 68 8.47 11.76 3.25
N CYS A 69 9.67 11.23 3.52
CA CYS A 69 9.93 10.43 4.73
C CYS A 69 9.67 11.20 6.03
N THR A 70 9.80 12.52 5.99
CA THR A 70 9.66 13.39 7.15
C THR A 70 8.22 13.75 7.42
N ILE A 71 7.45 14.08 6.38
CA ILE A 71 6.10 14.66 6.54
C ILE A 71 4.98 13.64 6.38
N ALA A 72 5.13 12.63 5.52
CA ALA A 72 4.01 11.81 5.05
C ALA A 72 4.02 10.38 5.59
N VAL A 73 5.12 9.96 6.21
CA VAL A 73 5.35 8.54 6.52
C VAL A 73 5.33 8.35 8.02
N SER A 74 4.38 7.59 8.52
CA SER A 74 4.34 7.13 9.91
C SER A 74 4.52 5.60 9.96
N SER A 75 4.91 5.09 11.13
CA SER A 75 4.95 3.66 11.40
C SER A 75 3.92 3.31 12.45
N GLN A 76 3.18 2.23 12.20
CA GLN A 76 2.23 1.69 13.17
C GLN A 76 2.40 0.17 13.29
N PHE A 77 2.09 -0.37 14.47
CA PHE A 77 2.07 -1.80 14.69
C PHE A 77 0.63 -2.30 14.61
N LEU A 78 0.40 -3.25 13.70
CA LEU A 78 -0.87 -3.95 13.60
C LEU A 78 -0.76 -5.29 14.35
N PRO A 79 -1.58 -5.54 15.38
CA PRO A 79 -1.62 -6.83 16.04
C PRO A 79 -2.07 -7.94 15.08
N ALA A 80 -1.71 -9.18 15.38
CA ALA A 80 -2.29 -10.32 14.67
C ALA A 80 -3.81 -10.32 14.85
N GLU A 81 -4.53 -10.81 13.83
CA GLU A 81 -6.00 -10.89 13.78
C GLU A 81 -6.74 -9.54 13.66
N HIS A 82 -6.02 -8.43 13.50
CA HIS A 82 -6.64 -7.15 13.19
C HIS A 82 -6.70 -6.90 11.68
N GLU A 83 -7.84 -6.37 11.24
CA GLU A 83 -8.06 -5.98 9.86
C GLU A 83 -7.48 -4.58 9.62
N LEU A 84 -6.68 -4.46 8.55
CA LEU A 84 -6.15 -3.16 8.11
C LEU A 84 -7.13 -2.43 7.21
N PHE A 85 -7.91 -3.18 6.42
CA PHE A 85 -8.91 -2.68 5.50
C PHE A 85 -10.20 -3.45 5.67
N VAL A 86 -11.32 -2.73 5.60
CA VAL A 86 -12.67 -3.31 5.62
C VAL A 86 -13.33 -3.06 4.27
N ALA A 87 -13.93 -4.09 3.68
CA ALA A 87 -14.60 -3.97 2.38
C ALA A 87 -15.68 -2.87 2.40
N GLY A 88 -15.74 -2.08 1.33
CA GLY A 88 -16.68 -0.96 1.21
C GLY A 88 -16.31 0.31 2.00
N THR A 89 -15.18 0.31 2.73
CA THR A 89 -14.70 1.50 3.43
C THR A 89 -13.64 2.23 2.62
N ALA A 90 -13.70 3.57 2.62
CA ALA A 90 -12.67 4.40 2.00
C ALA A 90 -11.43 4.48 2.90
N SER A 91 -10.24 4.31 2.31
CA SER A 91 -8.96 4.52 3.01
C SER A 91 -8.37 5.88 2.64
N SER A 92 -7.94 6.66 3.63
CA SER A 92 -7.19 7.91 3.44
C SER A 92 -5.67 7.69 3.36
N GLU A 93 -5.21 6.49 3.68
CA GLU A 93 -3.80 6.16 3.83
C GLU A 93 -3.42 4.96 2.96
N ALA A 94 -2.12 4.88 2.64
CA ALA A 94 -1.51 3.73 1.98
C ALA A 94 -0.48 3.10 2.92
N TYR A 95 -0.44 1.77 2.97
CA TYR A 95 0.43 1.03 3.89
C TYR A 95 1.49 0.23 3.12
N VAL A 96 2.72 0.24 3.65
CA VAL A 96 3.82 -0.59 3.19
C VAL A 96 4.22 -1.53 4.32
N VAL A 97 4.23 -2.84 4.04
CA VAL A 97 4.60 -3.84 5.06
C VAL A 97 6.11 -3.81 5.28
N MET A 98 6.54 -3.28 6.43
CA MET A 98 7.95 -3.29 6.84
C MET A 98 8.39 -4.66 7.38
N SER A 99 7.47 -5.38 8.04
CA SER A 99 7.72 -6.70 8.64
C SER A 99 6.40 -7.45 8.84
N GLY A 100 6.42 -8.77 8.71
CA GLY A 100 5.25 -9.63 8.85
C GLY A 100 4.59 -9.99 7.51
N ARG A 101 3.32 -10.38 7.57
CA ARG A 101 2.52 -10.78 6.41
C ARG A 101 1.09 -10.25 6.57
N LEU A 102 0.56 -9.67 5.49
CA LEU A 102 -0.86 -9.36 5.36
C LEU A 102 -1.48 -10.36 4.39
N VAL A 103 -2.75 -10.71 4.62
CA VAL A 103 -3.56 -11.53 3.72
C VAL A 103 -4.75 -10.69 3.33
N TYR A 104 -4.97 -10.54 2.03
CA TYR A 104 -6.16 -9.89 1.50
C TYR A 104 -7.22 -10.96 1.24
N CYS A 105 -8.36 -10.86 1.92
CA CYS A 105 -9.51 -11.73 1.72
C CYS A 105 -10.61 -10.90 1.06
N GLN A 106 -11.02 -11.31 -0.14
CA GLN A 106 -12.17 -10.73 -0.82
C GLN A 106 -13.21 -11.82 -0.97
N ASP A 107 -14.25 -11.76 -0.15
CA ASP A 107 -15.38 -12.66 -0.27
C ASP A 107 -16.21 -12.21 -1.47
N PHE A 108 -16.21 -13.02 -2.53
CA PHE A 108 -17.15 -12.84 -3.62
C PHE A 108 -18.49 -13.38 -3.15
N GLU A 109 -19.42 -12.48 -2.79
CA GLU A 109 -20.82 -12.88 -2.69
C GLU A 109 -21.26 -13.36 -4.08
N GLN A 110 -21.34 -14.68 -4.27
CA GLN A 110 -22.07 -15.23 -5.39
C GLN A 110 -23.52 -14.81 -5.22
N VAL A 111 -23.91 -13.76 -5.95
CA VAL A 111 -25.31 -13.52 -6.22
C VAL A 111 -25.78 -14.77 -6.97
N SER A 112 -26.42 -15.70 -6.26
CA SER A 112 -27.10 -16.84 -6.86
C SER A 112 -28.30 -16.28 -7.62
N GLY A 113 -28.03 -15.73 -8.79
CA GLY A 113 -29.04 -15.38 -9.78
C GLY A 113 -29.71 -16.67 -10.19
N ALA A 114 -30.84 -16.95 -9.57
CA ALA A 114 -31.82 -17.86 -10.11
C ALA A 114 -32.07 -17.45 -11.58
N SER A 115 -31.83 -18.42 -12.45
CA SER A 115 -32.18 -18.43 -13.85
C SER A 115 -33.57 -17.83 -14.12
N THR A 116 -33.61 -16.79 -14.94
CA THR A 116 -34.67 -16.67 -15.95
C THR A 116 -33.94 -16.42 -17.25
N GLY A 117 -33.90 -17.47 -18.07
CA GLY A 117 -33.43 -17.34 -19.43
C GLY A 117 -34.31 -16.39 -20.20
N ASP A 118 -33.70 -15.64 -21.10
CA ASP A 118 -34.27 -15.53 -22.42
C ASP A 118 -33.15 -15.48 -23.45
N SER A 119 -33.15 -16.49 -24.30
CA SER A 119 -32.29 -16.59 -25.47
C SER A 119 -32.88 -15.68 -26.55
N SER A 120 -32.16 -14.62 -26.92
CA SER A 120 -32.37 -13.98 -28.22
C SER A 120 -31.03 -13.73 -28.89
N THR A 121 -30.70 -14.70 -29.73
CA THR A 121 -29.79 -14.66 -30.86
C THR A 121 -29.99 -13.41 -31.71
N THR A 122 -28.92 -12.66 -31.97
CA THR A 122 -28.77 -11.94 -33.25
C THR A 122 -27.31 -11.95 -33.69
N GLU A 123 -27.07 -12.78 -34.69
CA GLU A 123 -25.97 -12.69 -35.65
C GLU A 123 -25.93 -11.32 -36.32
N ARG A 124 -24.71 -10.87 -36.66
CA ARG A 124 -24.29 -9.96 -37.74
C ARG A 124 -22.99 -9.29 -37.27
N ASP A 125 -21.97 -9.03 -38.07
CA ASP A 125 -21.59 -9.40 -39.43
C ASP A 125 -20.14 -8.89 -39.49
N SER A 126 -19.20 -9.69 -39.97
CA SER A 126 -17.81 -9.23 -40.14
C SER A 126 -17.68 -8.48 -41.46
N PRO A 127 -16.83 -7.44 -41.52
CA PRO A 127 -16.03 -7.28 -42.71
C PRO A 127 -14.52 -7.21 -42.40
N SER A 128 -13.81 -7.80 -43.34
CA SER A 128 -12.39 -8.03 -43.46
C SER A 128 -11.57 -6.80 -43.87
N THR A 129 -10.25 -6.97 -43.74
CA THR A 129 -9.16 -6.39 -44.57
C THR A 129 -8.72 -4.95 -44.25
N GLU A 130 -7.47 -4.75 -43.84
CA GLU A 130 -6.36 -4.42 -44.76
C GLU A 130 -5.00 -4.37 -44.03
N GLU A 131 -4.01 -5.03 -44.65
CA GLU A 131 -2.57 -4.84 -44.44
C GLU A 131 -2.16 -3.42 -44.82
N ILE A 132 -1.33 -2.75 -44.02
CA ILE A 132 -0.23 -1.92 -44.54
C ILE A 132 0.97 -2.10 -43.60
N ALA A 133 2.03 -2.68 -44.15
CA ALA A 133 3.38 -2.60 -43.63
C ALA A 133 4.01 -1.30 -44.10
N GLU A 134 4.64 -0.55 -43.20
CA GLU A 134 5.66 0.44 -43.56
C GLU A 134 6.90 0.20 -42.72
N ASP A 135 7.90 -0.38 -43.39
CA ASP A 135 9.31 -0.20 -43.13
C ASP A 135 9.65 1.29 -43.13
N CYS A 136 10.35 1.78 -42.11
CA CYS A 136 11.23 2.93 -42.30
C CYS A 136 12.56 2.70 -41.58
N ASP A 137 13.54 2.56 -42.46
CA ASP A 137 14.97 2.37 -42.35
C ASP A 137 15.70 3.45 -41.53
N SER A 138 16.91 3.04 -41.15
CA SER A 138 18.04 3.64 -40.46
C SER A 138 18.34 5.13 -40.61
N GLY A 139 18.95 5.67 -39.54
CA GLY A 139 19.59 6.98 -39.53
C GLY A 139 20.70 7.06 -38.48
N THR A 140 21.88 6.53 -38.83
CA THR A 140 23.17 6.83 -38.19
C THR A 140 23.54 8.30 -38.39
N GLY A 141 23.99 8.95 -37.31
CA GLY A 141 24.67 10.24 -37.30
C GLY A 141 25.40 10.43 -35.99
#